data_AF-A0A950RPM3-F1
#
_entry.id   AF-A0A950RPM3-F1
#
_cell.length_a   1.000
_cell.length_b   1.000
_cell.length_c   1.000
_cell.angle_alpha   90.00
_cell.angle_beta   90.00
_cell.angle_gamma   90.00
#
_symmetry.space_group_name_H-M   'P 1'
#
loop_
_entity.id
_entity.type
_entity.pdbx_description
1 polymer ?
#
loop_
_entity_poly.entity_id
_entity_poly.type
_entity_poly.pdbx_seq_one_letter_code
_entity_poly.pdbx_strand_id
1 'polypeptide(L)'
;VFEQVYGPEHYEVAVNLNNLAAVYHVRGEPEAAEPLYRRALALKEKLLGPDHVDVALTLSNLAALCHAQGRTTEAAPLYQRALAIGEPALGPHHPRVLAWREDYAALRQGHPA
;
A
#
# COMPACT_ATOMS: atom_id res chain seq x y z
N VAL A 1 -7.58 17.26 -13.16
CA VAL A 1 -6.64 18.40 -13.28
C VAL A 1 -5.19 17.94 -13.44
N PHE A 2 -4.63 17.02 -12.64
CA PHE A 2 -3.23 16.58 -12.79
C PHE A 2 -2.95 15.60 -13.96
N GLU A 3 -3.86 14.66 -14.28
CA GLU A 3 -3.70 13.77 -15.45
C GLU A 3 -3.60 14.53 -16.77
N GLN A 4 -4.21 15.71 -16.86
CA GLN A 4 -4.16 16.57 -18.05
C GLN A 4 -2.82 17.29 -18.22
N VAL A 5 -2.02 17.42 -17.16
CA VAL A 5 -0.77 18.20 -17.19
C VAL A 5 0.45 17.30 -17.38
N TYR A 6 0.46 16.12 -16.76
CA TYR A 6 1.62 15.21 -16.77
C TYR A 6 1.38 13.88 -17.49
N GLY A 7 0.15 13.62 -17.95
CA GLY A 7 -0.27 12.32 -18.49
C GLY A 7 -0.61 11.30 -17.39
N PRO A 8 -1.31 10.20 -17.74
CA PRO A 8 -1.79 9.20 -16.78
C PRO A 8 -0.66 8.35 -16.15
N GLU A 9 0.57 8.46 -16.67
CA GLU A 9 1.73 7.67 -16.28
C GLU A 9 2.80 8.49 -15.56
N HIS A 10 2.41 9.50 -14.78
CA HIS A 10 3.34 10.31 -14.01
C HIS A 10 3.40 9.88 -12.53
N TYR A 11 4.59 9.96 -11.92
CA TYR A 11 4.80 9.58 -10.51
C TYR A 11 3.84 10.31 -9.56
N GLU A 12 3.65 11.62 -9.77
CA GLU A 12 2.68 12.43 -9.01
C GLU A 12 1.24 11.92 -9.11
N VAL A 13 0.83 11.35 -10.24
CA VAL A 13 -0.50 10.74 -10.37
C VAL A 13 -0.60 9.53 -9.44
N ALA A 14 0.45 8.70 -9.39
CA ALA A 14 0.47 7.53 -8.52
C ALA A 14 0.49 7.91 -7.02
N VAL A 15 1.22 8.96 -6.63
CA VAL A 15 1.22 9.49 -5.27
C VAL A 15 -0.16 10.01 -4.88
N ASN A 16 -0.79 10.80 -5.75
CA ASN A 16 -2.12 11.35 -5.49
C ASN A 16 -3.20 10.27 -5.41
N LEU A 17 -3.15 9.24 -6.27
CA LEU A 17 -4.06 8.10 -6.20
C LEU A 17 -3.93 7.35 -4.87
N ASN A 18 -2.71 7.08 -4.41
CA ASN A 18 -2.47 6.46 -3.10
C ASN A 18 -3.04 7.30 -1.95
N ASN A 19 -2.82 8.62 -1.99
CA ASN A 19 -3.32 9.50 -0.94
C ASN A 19 -4.85 9.61 -0.95
N LEU A 20 -5.46 9.67 -2.13
CA LEU A 20 -6.91 9.65 -2.27
C LEU A 20 -7.52 8.33 -1.76
N ALA A 21 -6.88 7.21 -2.06
CA ALA A 21 -7.27 5.90 -1.53
C ALA A 21 -7.23 5.87 0.01
N ALA A 22 -6.21 6.46 0.62
CA ALA A 22 -6.11 6.57 2.08
C ALA A 22 -7.25 7.41 2.68
N VAL A 23 -7.64 8.50 2.02
CA VAL A 23 -8.79 9.31 2.44
C VAL A 23 -10.09 8.49 2.41
N TYR A 24 -10.34 7.74 1.33
CA TYR A 24 -11.52 6.86 1.25
C TYR A 24 -11.49 5.74 2.29
N HIS A 25 -10.33 5.15 2.54
CA HIS A 25 -10.18 4.12 3.57
C HIS A 25 -10.54 4.64 4.97
N VAL A 26 -10.02 5.81 5.36
CA VAL A 26 -10.32 6.42 6.67
C VAL A 26 -11.80 6.84 6.80
N ARG A 27 -12.47 7.11 5.68
CA ARG A 27 -13.91 7.40 5.65
C ARG A 27 -14.81 6.15 5.73
N GLY A 28 -14.22 4.95 5.73
CA GLY A 28 -14.98 3.71 5.70
C GLY A 28 -15.59 3.40 4.34
N GLU A 29 -14.96 3.88 3.25
CA GLU A 29 -15.37 3.63 1.86
C GLU A 29 -14.35 2.73 1.14
N PRO A 30 -14.19 1.45 1.55
CA PRO A 30 -13.11 0.61 1.05
C PRO A 30 -13.25 0.25 -0.44
N GLU A 31 -14.47 0.19 -0.97
CA GLU A 31 -14.75 -0.07 -2.38
C GLU A 31 -14.23 1.06 -3.30
N ALA A 32 -14.17 2.29 -2.78
CA ALA A 32 -13.58 3.43 -3.49
C ALA A 32 -12.05 3.46 -3.35
N ALA A 33 -11.51 3.03 -2.20
CA ALA A 33 -10.08 3.04 -1.93
C ALA A 33 -9.29 1.98 -2.72
N GLU A 34 -9.81 0.76 -2.78
CA GLU A 34 -9.12 -0.39 -3.37
C GLU A 34 -8.67 -0.20 -4.83
N PRO A 35 -9.53 0.22 -5.78
CA PRO A 35 -9.11 0.44 -7.17
C PRO A 35 -8.04 1.53 -7.28
N LEU A 36 -8.08 2.53 -6.40
CA LEU A 36 -7.10 3.62 -6.38
C LEU A 36 -5.73 3.14 -5.88
N TYR A 37 -5.67 2.34 -4.82
CA TYR A 37 -4.42 1.71 -4.38
C TYR A 37 -3.83 0.79 -5.43
N ARG A 38 -4.64 -0.06 -6.08
CA ARG A 38 -4.15 -0.95 -7.14
C ARG A 38 -3.61 -0.17 -8.33
N ARG A 39 -4.29 0.90 -8.74
CA ARG A 39 -3.83 1.77 -9.82
C ARG A 39 -2.52 2.49 -9.45
N ALA A 40 -2.42 3.00 -8.22
CA ALA A 40 -1.20 3.62 -7.70
C ALA A 40 -0.03 2.62 -7.67
N LEU A 41 -0.30 1.38 -7.25
CA LEU A 41 0.69 0.31 -7.18
C LEU A 41 1.26 0.01 -8.57
N ALA A 42 0.39 -0.24 -9.55
CA ALA A 42 0.80 -0.56 -10.92
C ALA A 42 1.63 0.57 -11.55
N LEU A 43 1.25 1.83 -11.31
CA LEU A 43 2.02 2.98 -11.79
C LEU A 43 3.39 3.08 -11.11
N LYS A 44 3.47 2.91 -9.80
CA LYS A 44 4.75 2.98 -9.07
C LYS A 44 5.69 1.84 -9.47
N GLU A 45 5.18 0.62 -9.64
CA GLU A 45 5.97 -0.50 -10.15
C GLU A 45 6.53 -0.23 -11.54
N LYS A 46 5.70 0.33 -12.44
CA LYS A 46 6.12 0.70 -13.79
C LYS A 46 7.17 1.81 -13.81
N LEU A 47 7.02 2.82 -12.96
CA LEU A 47 7.86 4.04 -13.00
C LEU A 47 9.14 3.93 -12.19
N LEU A 48 9.12 3.20 -11.07
CA LEU A 48 10.22 3.14 -10.10
C LEU A 48 10.87 1.76 -10.01
N GLY A 49 10.20 0.74 -10.53
CA GLY A 49 10.57 -0.66 -10.35
C GLY A 49 9.85 -1.32 -9.16
N PRO A 50 9.73 -2.66 -9.18
CA PRO A 50 8.92 -3.42 -8.21
C PRO A 50 9.50 -3.45 -6.79
N ASP A 51 10.78 -3.13 -6.63
CA ASP A 51 11.51 -3.16 -5.36
C ASP A 51 11.76 -1.75 -4.78
N HIS A 52 11.08 -0.73 -5.30
CA HIS A 52 11.20 0.62 -4.77
C HIS A 52 10.43 0.79 -3.46
N VAL A 53 10.96 1.59 -2.52
CA VAL A 53 10.34 1.78 -1.20
C VAL A 53 8.91 2.36 -1.27
N ASP A 54 8.60 3.16 -2.29
CA ASP A 54 7.24 3.67 -2.51
C ASP A 54 6.23 2.60 -2.97
N VAL A 55 6.72 1.52 -3.60
CA VAL A 55 5.92 0.33 -3.89
C VAL A 55 5.58 -0.36 -2.57
N ALA A 56 6.55 -0.53 -1.67
CA ALA A 56 6.34 -1.10 -0.34
C ALA A 56 5.27 -0.35 0.47
N LEU A 57 5.29 0.98 0.43
CA LEU A 57 4.25 1.82 1.07
C LEU A 57 2.85 1.56 0.52
N THR A 58 2.73 1.40 -0.79
CA THR A 58 1.43 1.22 -1.43
C THR A 58 0.89 -0.19 -1.17
N LEU A 59 1.80 -1.19 -1.16
CA LEU A 59 1.48 -2.56 -0.79
C LEU A 59 0.95 -2.68 0.63
N SER A 60 1.60 -2.03 1.61
CA SER A 60 1.13 -2.09 3.01
C SER A 60 -0.21 -1.38 3.21
N ASN A 61 -0.44 -0.24 2.55
CA ASN A 61 -1.75 0.42 2.59
C ASN A 61 -2.87 -0.44 1.99
N LEU A 62 -2.61 -1.12 0.87
CA LEU A 62 -3.56 -2.05 0.28
C LEU A 62 -3.78 -3.27 1.19
N ALA A 63 -2.73 -3.77 1.85
CA ALA A 63 -2.82 -4.86 2.81
C ALA A 63 -3.71 -4.50 4.01
N ALA A 64 -3.52 -3.30 4.58
CA ALA A 64 -4.34 -2.78 5.67
C ALA A 64 -5.82 -2.71 5.28
N LEU A 65 -6.10 -2.20 4.08
CA LEU A 65 -7.46 -2.16 3.53
C LEU A 65 -8.08 -3.55 3.42
N CYS A 66 -7.35 -4.51 2.87
CA CYS A 66 -7.81 -5.90 2.73
C CYS A 66 -8.06 -6.54 4.11
N HIS A 67 -7.17 -6.32 5.09
CA HIS A 67 -7.31 -6.84 6.46
C HIS A 67 -8.53 -6.24 7.16
N ALA A 68 -8.78 -4.94 7.02
CA ALA A 68 -9.97 -4.28 7.56
C ALA A 68 -11.29 -4.85 7.00
N GLN A 69 -11.28 -5.44 5.81
CA GLN A 69 -12.41 -6.15 5.22
C GLN A 69 -12.42 -7.65 5.49
N GLY A 70 -11.56 -8.14 6.39
CA GLY A 70 -11.45 -9.56 6.73
C GLY A 70 -10.79 -10.43 5.65
N ARG A 71 -10.20 -9.82 4.60
CA ARG A 71 -9.52 -10.51 3.50
C ARG A 71 -8.07 -10.83 3.84
N THR A 72 -7.89 -11.60 4.91
CA THR A 72 -6.58 -11.99 5.47
C THR A 72 -5.68 -12.70 4.45
N THR A 73 -6.26 -13.55 3.60
CA THR A 73 -5.53 -14.29 2.54
C THR A 73 -4.96 -13.37 1.46
N GLU A 74 -5.60 -12.23 1.21
CA GLU A 74 -5.14 -11.21 0.26
C GLU A 74 -4.12 -10.26 0.91
N ALA A 75 -4.35 -9.86 2.16
CA ALA A 75 -3.48 -8.94 2.88
C ALA A 75 -2.11 -9.55 3.26
N ALA A 76 -2.05 -10.83 3.61
CA ALA A 76 -0.80 -11.50 3.99
C ALA A 76 0.34 -11.36 2.96
N PRO A 77 0.17 -11.75 1.68
CA PRO A 77 1.24 -11.62 0.69
C PRO A 77 1.63 -10.17 0.40
N LEU A 78 0.71 -9.22 0.53
CA LEU A 78 1.00 -7.80 0.35
C LEU A 78 1.92 -7.26 1.44
N TYR A 79 1.64 -7.57 2.71
CA TYR A 79 2.53 -7.21 3.82
C TYR A 79 3.90 -7.89 3.72
N GLN A 80 3.94 -9.18 3.38
CA GLN A 80 5.20 -9.90 3.17
C GLN A 80 6.07 -9.22 2.11
N ARG A 81 5.46 -8.82 0.99
CA ARG A 81 6.18 -8.13 -0.08
C ARG A 81 6.63 -6.73 0.34
N ALA A 82 5.80 -5.98 1.06
CA ALA A 82 6.18 -4.67 1.60
C ALA A 82 7.40 -4.79 2.54
N LEU A 83 7.42 -5.79 3.42
CA LEU A 83 8.53 -6.08 4.32
C LEU A 83 9.79 -6.49 3.55
N ALA A 84 9.68 -7.40 2.57
CA ALA A 84 10.81 -7.84 1.76
C ALA A 84 11.51 -6.68 1.02
N ILE A 85 10.76 -5.63 0.67
CA ILE A 85 11.30 -4.43 0.02
C ILE A 85 11.83 -3.42 1.04
N GLY A 86 11.03 -3.06 2.05
CA GLY A 86 11.37 -1.97 2.95
C GLY A 86 12.38 -2.32 4.02
N GLU A 87 12.47 -3.60 4.46
CA GLU A 87 13.48 -4.02 5.43
C GLU A 87 14.92 -3.75 4.96
N PRO A 88 15.35 -4.19 3.76
CA PRO A 88 16.70 -3.88 3.29
C PRO A 88 16.88 -2.39 2.91
N ALA A 89 15.83 -1.72 2.43
CA ALA A 89 15.92 -0.33 1.96
C ALA A 89 15.92 0.72 3.08
N LEU A 90 15.15 0.50 4.15
CA LEU A 90 14.97 1.45 5.26
C LEU A 90 15.63 0.99 6.57
N GLY A 91 15.94 -0.30 6.67
CA GLY A 91 16.45 -0.95 7.89
C GLY A 91 15.33 -1.57 8.74
N PRO A 92 15.64 -2.65 9.49
CA PRO A 92 14.67 -3.45 10.24
C PRO A 92 14.01 -2.73 11.43
N HIS A 93 14.58 -1.61 11.86
CA HIS A 93 14.08 -0.78 12.97
C HIS A 93 13.42 0.51 12.51
N HIS A 94 13.25 0.70 11.19
CA HIS A 94 12.57 1.87 10.68
C HIS A 94 11.08 1.85 11.11
N PRO A 95 10.49 2.97 11.57
CA PRO A 95 9.12 2.98 12.11
C PRO A 95 8.08 2.34 11.18
N ARG A 96 8.19 2.58 9.87
CA ARG A 96 7.30 1.96 8.87
C ARG A 96 7.44 0.44 8.80
N VAL A 97 8.66 -0.08 8.84
CA VAL A 97 8.92 -1.52 8.81
C VAL A 97 8.37 -2.19 10.07
N LEU A 98 8.53 -1.54 11.23
CA LEU A 98 7.98 -2.02 12.49
C LEU A 98 6.44 -2.07 12.43
N ALA A 99 5.79 -1.00 11.95
CA ALA A 99 4.35 -0.96 11.78
C ALA A 99 3.84 -2.10 10.87
N TRP A 100 4.47 -2.30 9.70
CA TRP A 100 4.05 -3.39 8.81
C TRP A 100 4.24 -4.78 9.41
N ARG A 101 5.25 -4.98 10.28
CA ARG A 101 5.44 -6.25 11.01
C ARG A 101 4.36 -6.45 12.06
N GLU A 102 4.00 -5.39 12.78
CA GLU A 102 2.92 -5.42 13.77
C GLU A 102 1.59 -5.75 13.09
N ASP A 103 1.25 -5.05 12.01
CA ASP A 103 0.02 -5.29 11.25
C ASP A 103 -0.03 -6.72 10.67
N TYR A 104 1.08 -7.18 10.10
CA TYR A 104 1.20 -8.55 9.59
C TYR A 104 1.08 -9.60 10.70
N ALA A 105 1.61 -9.32 11.89
CA ALA A 105 1.48 -10.20 13.05
C ALA A 105 0.04 -10.23 13.57
N ALA A 106 -0.65 -9.08 13.64
CA ALA A 106 -2.05 -8.99 14.02
C ALA A 106 -2.94 -9.79 13.07
N LEU A 107 -2.72 -9.63 11.77
CA LEU A 107 -3.38 -10.40 10.71
C LEU A 107 -3.23 -11.91 10.90
N ARG A 108 -2.03 -12.40 11.26
CA ARG A 108 -1.78 -13.84 11.48
C ARG A 108 -2.41 -14.39 12.76
N GLN A 109 -2.65 -13.54 13.74
CA GLN A 109 -3.27 -13.93 15.01
C GLN A 109 -4.81 -13.86 14.96
N GLY A 110 -5.38 -13.42 13.84
CA GLY A 110 -6.83 -13.29 13.67
C GLY A 110 -7.42 -12.12 14.46
N HIS A 111 -6.58 -11.17 14.89
CA HIS A 111 -7.08 -9.94 15.50
C HIS A 111 -7.79 -9.09 14.42
N PRO A 112 -8.96 -8.50 14.73
CA PRO A 112 -9.55 -7.50 13.86
C PRO A 112 -8.58 -6.32 13.72
N ALA A 113 -8.60 -5.70 12.53
CA ALA A 113 -7.86 -4.49 12.23
C ALA A 113 -8.32 -3.31 13.10
#